data_AF-A0A819WZ39-F1
#
_entry.id   AF-A0A819WZ39-F1
#
_cell.length_a   1.000
_cell.length_b   1.000
_cell.length_c   1.000
_cell.angle_alpha   90.00
_cell.angle_beta   90.00
_cell.angle_gamma   90.00
#
_symmetry.space_group_name_H-M   'P 1'
#
loop_
_entity.id
_entity.type
_entity.pdbx_description
1 polymer ?
#
loop_
_entity_poly.entity_id
_entity_poly.type
_entity_poly.pdbx_seq_one_letter_code
_entity_poly.pdbx_strand_id
1 'polypeptide(L)'
;NKLTGFSISKLSQTLYDRLLKINENLHKKIIGQNYVILKIIDFLIQRIDKSSGNKPLGIFLFIGPNGVGKKELAKALGFELFNSTQSFISIDMNRYTQSHSTIQLIDDLSNSIDSQEHKQLREIVEVRFNGIILFDQIEKAHLEIFDILSEILNNVSFIDSNNRIINIKNTIIIFTSNIGEEFILQNKKYLPSTTTENYYGKLSQIAALIFPRQFLNSLNNILLFQSLNKSHYYCIIDREIELLQERLRERDIQINLTDALIEHILNKFYYLGHGIPLLKKYITTELWKLIIDMKILRNYRVTIDIDHNQQHQFQIQQLSSTFHSSRIHKRLNQRSTLKTDNIFNDNDDDKDFCGPSSKCKRKR
;
A
#
# COMPACT_ATOMS: atom_id res chain seq x y z
N ASN A 1 -11.72 38.64 10.66
CA ASN A 1 -11.65 37.44 11.55
C ASN A 1 -12.63 36.34 11.11
N LYS A 2 -12.57 35.93 9.85
CA LYS A 2 -13.24 34.74 9.26
C LYS A 2 -12.20 34.16 8.29
N LEU A 3 -12.13 32.83 8.16
CA LEU A 3 -11.12 32.02 7.42
C LEU A 3 -9.93 31.66 8.33
N THR A 4 -10.02 30.63 9.16
CA THR A 4 -9.82 29.21 8.83
C THR A 4 -10.72 28.31 9.69
N GLY A 5 -12.04 28.43 9.49
CA GLY A 5 -13.03 27.63 10.20
C GLY A 5 -13.25 26.25 9.57
N PHE A 6 -12.20 25.42 9.45
CA PHE A 6 -12.43 23.97 9.35
C PHE A 6 -12.90 23.52 10.74
N SER A 7 -14.22 23.59 10.95
CA SER A 7 -14.82 23.09 12.20
C SER A 7 -14.37 21.65 12.38
N ILE A 8 -13.83 21.31 13.54
CA ILE A 8 -13.35 19.98 13.91
C ILE A 8 -14.43 18.92 13.60
N SER A 9 -15.70 19.28 13.77
CA SER A 9 -16.86 18.47 13.36
C SER A 9 -16.87 18.12 11.87
N LYS A 10 -16.55 19.08 10.99
CA LYS A 10 -16.50 18.89 9.53
C LYS A 10 -15.33 18.00 9.10
N LEU A 11 -14.15 18.15 9.74
CA LEU A 11 -12.99 17.31 9.41
C LEU A 11 -13.26 15.86 9.81
N SER A 12 -13.77 15.63 11.02
CA SER A 12 -14.18 14.30 11.49
C SER A 12 -15.25 13.67 10.61
N GLN A 13 -16.30 14.43 10.24
CA GLN A 13 -17.37 13.94 9.38
C GLN A 13 -16.87 13.60 7.96
N THR A 14 -16.00 14.44 7.39
CA THR A 14 -15.39 14.17 6.07
C THR A 14 -14.52 12.92 6.10
N LEU A 15 -13.74 12.71 7.17
CA LEU A 15 -12.94 11.49 7.34
C LEU A 15 -13.81 10.25 7.48
N TYR A 16 -14.92 10.33 8.22
CA TYR A 16 -15.87 9.24 8.37
C TYR A 16 -16.48 8.81 7.03
N ASP A 17 -16.97 9.77 6.24
CA ASP A 17 -17.54 9.50 4.90
C ASP A 17 -16.52 8.86 3.95
N ARG A 18 -15.25 9.25 4.07
CA ARG A 18 -14.14 8.65 3.29
C ARG A 18 -13.85 7.23 3.76
N LEU A 19 -13.81 6.97 5.07
CA LEU A 19 -13.60 5.63 5.62
C LEU A 19 -14.66 4.63 5.18
N LEU A 20 -15.93 5.05 5.01
CA LEU A 20 -16.97 4.14 4.51
C LEU A 20 -16.70 3.64 3.08
N LYS A 21 -15.97 4.42 2.27
CA LYS A 21 -15.66 4.10 0.86
C LYS A 21 -14.23 3.59 0.66
N ILE A 22 -13.37 3.73 1.68
CA ILE A 22 -11.93 3.47 1.54
C ILE A 22 -11.62 2.00 1.28
N ASN A 23 -12.44 1.09 1.81
CA ASN A 23 -12.15 -0.34 1.78
C ASN A 23 -12.02 -0.84 0.34
N GLU A 24 -13.02 -0.54 -0.51
CA GLU A 24 -13.01 -0.94 -1.92
C GLU A 24 -11.83 -0.35 -2.70
N ASN A 25 -11.49 0.92 -2.42
CA ASN A 25 -10.38 1.59 -3.10
C ASN A 25 -9.02 1.04 -2.67
N LEU A 26 -8.85 0.73 -1.39
CA LEU A 26 -7.63 0.12 -0.88
C LEU A 26 -7.45 -1.30 -1.42
N HIS A 27 -8.49 -2.12 -1.50
CA HIS A 27 -8.37 -3.49 -2.05
C HIS A 27 -8.00 -3.51 -3.53
N LYS A 28 -8.38 -2.49 -4.31
CA LYS A 28 -7.90 -2.32 -5.70
C LYS A 28 -6.40 -1.99 -5.76
N LYS A 29 -5.88 -1.31 -4.74
CA LYS A 29 -4.49 -0.83 -4.68
C LYS A 29 -3.55 -1.74 -3.89
N ILE A 30 -4.07 -2.55 -2.98
CA ILE A 30 -3.28 -3.33 -2.02
C ILE A 30 -3.78 -4.76 -2.06
N ILE A 31 -2.93 -5.64 -2.56
CA ILE A 31 -3.27 -7.03 -2.83
C ILE A 31 -2.76 -7.89 -1.67
N GLY A 32 -3.62 -8.78 -1.16
CA GLY A 32 -3.25 -9.81 -0.20
C GLY A 32 -3.07 -9.35 1.25
N GLN A 33 -3.50 -8.14 1.61
CA GLN A 33 -3.36 -7.59 2.98
C GLN A 33 -4.72 -7.21 3.59
N ASN A 34 -5.76 -8.01 3.31
CA ASN A 34 -7.15 -7.69 3.65
C ASN A 34 -7.36 -7.53 5.16
N TYR A 35 -6.80 -8.43 5.96
CA TYR A 35 -6.90 -8.37 7.41
C TYR A 35 -6.33 -7.06 7.98
N VAL A 36 -5.17 -6.63 7.48
CA VAL A 36 -4.52 -5.38 7.91
C VAL A 36 -5.39 -4.17 7.57
N ILE A 37 -5.93 -4.13 6.34
CA ILE A 37 -6.79 -3.04 5.87
C ILE A 37 -8.03 -2.92 6.76
N LEU A 38 -8.73 -4.04 7.00
CA LEU A 38 -9.91 -4.08 7.86
C LEU A 38 -9.60 -3.61 9.28
N LYS A 39 -8.52 -4.10 9.90
CA LYS A 39 -8.14 -3.69 11.26
C LYS A 39 -7.83 -2.19 11.38
N ILE A 40 -7.24 -1.57 10.36
CA ILE A 40 -7.00 -0.12 10.37
C ILE A 40 -8.31 0.63 10.24
N ILE A 41 -9.18 0.23 9.30
CA ILE A 41 -10.48 0.87 9.08
C ILE A 41 -11.35 0.78 10.34
N ASP A 42 -11.48 -0.41 10.93
CA ASP A 42 -12.25 -0.63 12.16
C ASP A 42 -11.73 0.25 13.31
N PHE A 43 -10.41 0.33 13.47
CA PHE A 43 -9.79 1.16 14.50
C PHE A 43 -10.10 2.65 14.27
N LEU A 44 -9.94 3.15 13.03
CA LEU A 44 -10.15 4.56 12.71
C LEU A 44 -11.61 4.97 12.86
N ILE A 45 -12.57 4.11 12.48
CA ILE A 45 -14.01 4.34 12.69
C ILE A 45 -14.29 4.50 14.18
N GLN A 46 -13.86 3.53 15.01
CA GLN A 46 -14.04 3.59 16.47
C GLN A 46 -13.38 4.83 17.09
N ARG A 47 -12.27 5.28 16.52
CA ARG A 47 -11.52 6.45 17.00
C ARG A 47 -12.19 7.77 16.64
N ILE A 48 -12.86 7.86 15.49
CA ILE A 48 -13.59 9.07 15.10
C ILE A 48 -14.90 9.19 15.88
N ASP A 49 -15.56 8.06 16.16
CA ASP A 49 -16.81 8.03 16.93
C ASP A 49 -16.61 8.44 18.40
N LYS A 50 -15.44 8.12 18.98
CA LYS A 50 -15.06 8.54 20.34
C LYS A 50 -14.30 9.85 20.26
N SER A 51 -14.84 10.95 20.81
CA SER A 51 -14.14 12.25 20.92
C SER A 51 -12.66 12.03 21.24
N SER A 52 -11.79 12.32 20.27
CA SER A 52 -10.39 11.96 20.32
C SER A 52 -9.69 12.82 21.38
N GLY A 53 -9.17 12.15 22.42
CA GLY A 53 -8.30 12.77 23.42
C GLY A 53 -7.01 13.35 22.80
N ASN A 54 -6.05 13.72 23.63
CA ASN A 54 -4.74 14.21 23.18
C ASN A 54 -3.86 13.06 22.68
N LYS A 55 -4.23 12.42 21.55
CA LYS A 55 -3.37 11.47 20.80
C LYS A 55 -3.62 11.62 19.29
N PRO A 56 -2.67 11.16 18.44
CA PRO A 56 -2.89 11.02 17.00
C PRO A 56 -4.13 10.17 16.66
N LEU A 57 -4.60 10.27 15.41
CA LEU A 57 -5.76 9.49 14.91
C LEU A 57 -5.48 7.98 14.92
N GLY A 58 -4.24 7.58 14.74
CA GLY A 58 -3.83 6.19 14.86
C GLY A 58 -2.32 6.06 14.82
N ILE A 59 -1.78 5.14 15.60
CA ILE A 59 -0.35 4.84 15.70
C ILE A 59 -0.20 3.34 15.45
N PHE A 60 0.37 2.96 14.31
CA PHE A 60 0.45 1.58 13.87
C PHE A 60 1.89 1.14 13.65
N LEU A 61 2.21 -0.10 14.01
CA LEU A 61 3.46 -0.75 13.62
C LEU A 61 3.16 -1.87 12.62
N PHE A 62 3.64 -1.71 11.39
CA PHE A 62 3.51 -2.68 10.30
C PHE A 62 4.73 -3.60 10.28
N ILE A 63 4.54 -4.86 10.64
CA ILE A 63 5.59 -5.88 10.66
C ILE A 63 5.39 -6.81 9.48
N GLY A 64 6.44 -7.11 8.71
CA GLY A 64 6.37 -8.10 7.65
C GLY A 64 7.59 -8.14 6.74
N PRO A 65 7.66 -9.09 5.79
CA PRO A 65 8.76 -9.17 4.84
C PRO A 65 8.86 -7.93 3.95
N ASN A 66 9.98 -7.82 3.22
CA ASN A 66 10.14 -6.76 2.24
C ASN A 66 9.19 -6.94 1.04
N GLY A 67 8.72 -5.82 0.48
CA GLY A 67 7.93 -5.84 -0.75
C GLY A 67 6.47 -6.30 -0.63
N VAL A 68 5.97 -6.63 0.57
CA VAL A 68 4.59 -7.08 0.80
C VAL A 68 3.52 -5.97 0.79
N GLY A 69 3.94 -4.71 0.60
CA GLY A 69 3.03 -3.57 0.44
C GLY A 69 2.84 -2.68 1.67
N LYS A 70 3.72 -2.75 2.69
CA LYS A 70 3.65 -1.91 3.90
C LYS A 70 3.63 -0.40 3.60
N LYS A 71 4.59 0.06 2.79
CA LYS A 71 4.70 1.46 2.36
C LYS A 71 3.57 1.85 1.41
N GLU A 72 3.25 0.97 0.47
CA GLU A 72 2.16 1.18 -0.47
C GLU A 72 0.82 1.36 0.24
N LEU A 73 0.54 0.57 1.28
CA LEU A 73 -0.69 0.73 2.07
C LEU A 73 -0.71 2.09 2.77
N ALA A 74 0.39 2.48 3.42
CA ALA A 74 0.49 3.80 4.06
C ALA A 74 0.23 4.94 3.06
N LYS A 75 0.87 4.88 1.87
CA LYS A 75 0.66 5.87 0.81
C LYS A 75 -0.79 5.89 0.29
N ALA A 76 -1.36 4.71 0.04
CA ALA A 76 -2.73 4.59 -0.46
C ALA A 76 -3.73 5.13 0.56
N LEU A 77 -3.55 4.80 1.84
CA LEU A 77 -4.40 5.25 2.93
C LEU A 77 -4.34 6.77 3.09
N GLY A 78 -3.16 7.38 2.94
CA GLY A 78 -3.00 8.83 2.98
C GLY A 78 -3.74 9.53 1.85
N PHE A 79 -3.59 9.00 0.63
CA PHE A 79 -4.30 9.53 -0.54
C PHE A 79 -5.82 9.44 -0.38
N GLU A 80 -6.35 8.29 0.03
CA GLU A 80 -7.80 8.08 0.13
C GLU A 80 -8.44 8.85 1.29
N LEU A 81 -7.73 9.03 2.42
CA LEU A 81 -8.29 9.74 3.57
C LEU A 81 -8.16 11.25 3.47
N PHE A 82 -7.07 11.76 2.89
CA PHE A 82 -6.77 13.19 2.93
C PHE A 82 -6.89 13.87 1.56
N ASN A 83 -7.08 13.11 0.47
CA ASN A 83 -7.20 13.60 -0.91
C ASN A 83 -6.03 14.51 -1.34
N SER A 84 -4.85 14.27 -0.78
CA SER A 84 -3.65 15.02 -1.14
C SER A 84 -2.43 14.10 -1.11
N THR A 85 -1.49 14.33 -2.02
CA THR A 85 -0.16 13.73 -1.93
C THR A 85 0.72 14.45 -0.91
N GLN A 86 0.39 15.70 -0.60
CA GLN A 86 1.08 16.56 0.38
C GLN A 86 0.80 16.15 1.83
N SER A 87 -0.22 15.32 2.06
CA SER A 87 -0.57 14.75 3.36
C SER A 87 0.13 13.42 3.64
N PHE A 88 1.27 13.15 3.00
CA PHE A 88 2.09 11.97 3.25
C PHE A 88 3.57 12.35 3.40
N ILE A 89 4.11 12.14 4.59
CA ILE A 89 5.52 12.35 4.92
C ILE A 89 6.15 10.97 5.17
N SER A 90 7.35 10.75 4.63
CA SER A 90 8.10 9.52 4.82
C SER A 90 9.50 9.85 5.30
N ILE A 91 9.90 9.21 6.39
CA ILE A 91 11.20 9.33 7.02
C ILE A 91 11.87 7.96 6.99
N ASP A 92 13.05 7.88 6.37
CA ASP A 92 13.87 6.67 6.36
C ASP A 92 14.70 6.61 7.64
N MET A 93 14.46 5.58 8.47
CA MET A 93 15.10 5.45 9.78
C MET A 93 16.56 5.01 9.71
N ASN A 94 17.07 4.59 8.55
CA ASN A 94 18.50 4.32 8.36
C ASN A 94 19.36 5.57 8.56
N ARG A 95 18.78 6.76 8.38
CA ARG A 95 19.49 8.04 8.59
C ARG A 95 19.74 8.34 10.07
N TYR A 96 19.04 7.66 10.99
CA TYR A 96 19.05 7.96 12.42
C TYR A 96 19.60 6.79 13.24
N THR A 97 20.68 6.16 12.74
CA THR A 97 21.36 5.02 13.37
C THR A 97 22.31 5.44 14.50
N GLN A 98 22.62 6.74 14.62
CA GLN A 98 23.55 7.31 15.59
C GLN A 98 22.82 8.03 16.73
N SER A 99 23.41 8.09 17.93
CA SER A 99 22.79 8.68 19.13
C SER A 99 22.37 10.14 18.96
N HIS A 100 23.23 10.96 18.36
CA HIS A 100 23.03 12.40 18.17
C HIS A 100 22.05 12.76 17.03
N SER A 101 21.42 11.77 16.40
CA SER A 101 20.47 12.00 15.29
C SER A 101 19.05 12.39 15.75
N THR A 102 18.84 12.50 17.06
CA THR A 102 17.58 12.89 17.70
C THR A 102 17.07 14.27 17.26
N ILE A 103 17.92 15.29 17.36
CA ILE A 103 17.60 16.67 16.92
C ILE A 103 17.36 16.69 15.41
N GLN A 104 18.19 15.97 14.65
CA GLN A 104 18.05 15.86 13.21
C GLN A 104 16.69 15.26 12.80
N LEU A 105 16.19 14.26 13.54
CA LEU A 105 14.87 13.67 13.27
C LEU A 105 13.75 14.69 13.46
N ILE A 106 13.79 15.44 14.56
CA ILE A 106 12.81 16.49 14.87
C ILE A 106 12.80 17.55 13.77
N ASP A 107 13.98 18.01 13.37
CA ASP A 107 14.12 19.05 12.36
C ASP A 107 13.72 18.56 10.97
N ASP A 108 14.12 17.34 10.58
CA ASP A 108 13.71 16.74 9.31
C ASP A 108 12.18 16.55 9.24
N LEU A 109 11.56 16.15 10.35
CA LEU A 109 10.11 16.02 10.45
C LEU A 109 9.43 17.39 10.35
N SER A 110 9.89 18.38 11.11
CA SER A 110 9.37 19.76 11.09
C SER A 110 9.48 20.37 9.70
N ASN A 111 10.66 20.30 9.09
CA ASN A 111 10.92 20.84 7.75
C ASN A 111 10.05 20.14 6.67
N SER A 112 9.86 18.82 6.81
CA SER A 112 8.98 18.06 5.90
C SER A 112 7.53 18.52 6.01
N ILE A 113 7.06 18.82 7.23
CA ILE A 113 5.71 19.34 7.47
C ILE A 113 5.58 20.78 6.94
N ASP A 114 6.52 21.66 7.26
CA ASP A 114 6.51 23.07 6.88
C ASP A 114 6.58 23.26 5.36
N SER A 115 7.34 22.41 4.65
CA SER A 115 7.39 22.44 3.18
C SER A 115 6.02 22.21 2.52
N GLN A 116 5.06 21.61 3.24
CA GLN A 116 3.70 21.35 2.76
C GLN A 116 2.72 22.48 3.11
N GLU A 117 2.96 23.25 4.17
CA GLU A 117 2.16 24.43 4.50
C GLU A 117 2.67 25.66 3.70
N HIS A 118 1.75 26.44 3.13
CA HIS A 118 2.14 27.58 2.30
C HIS A 118 3.02 28.60 3.06
N LYS A 119 4.19 28.91 2.47
CA LYS A 119 5.31 29.80 2.85
C LYS A 119 5.02 31.23 3.37
N GLN A 120 3.84 31.56 3.89
CA GLN A 120 3.42 32.95 4.09
C GLN A 120 3.37 33.49 5.52
N LEU A 121 3.73 32.73 6.56
CA LEU A 121 3.64 33.25 7.93
C LEU A 121 5.02 33.38 8.59
N ARG A 122 5.38 34.64 8.91
CA ARG A 122 6.65 35.06 9.52
C ARG A 122 6.59 35.14 11.06
N GLU A 123 5.52 34.66 11.67
CA GLU A 123 5.35 34.65 13.13
C GLU A 123 5.52 33.23 13.67
N ILE A 124 5.75 33.09 14.98
CA ILE A 124 5.81 31.80 15.67
C ILE A 124 4.39 31.21 15.64
N VAL A 125 4.08 30.50 14.56
CA VAL A 125 2.77 29.91 14.29
C VAL A 125 2.87 28.42 14.58
N GLU A 126 1.91 27.92 15.38
CA GLU A 126 1.68 26.49 15.51
C GLU A 126 1.31 25.90 14.14
N VAL A 127 2.18 25.05 13.59
CA VAL A 127 2.00 24.36 12.31
C VAL A 127 1.18 23.08 12.56
N ARG A 128 0.11 22.84 11.79
CA ARG A 128 -0.81 21.73 12.03
C ARG A 128 -0.80 20.74 10.87
N PHE A 129 -0.13 19.63 11.05
CA PHE A 129 -0.13 18.58 10.03
C PHE A 129 -1.37 17.69 10.13
N ASN A 130 -2.09 17.55 9.01
CA ASN A 130 -3.18 16.59 8.85
C ASN A 130 -2.79 15.60 7.74
N GLY A 131 -2.52 14.35 8.08
CA GLY A 131 -2.00 13.40 7.09
C GLY A 131 -1.42 12.13 7.69
N ILE A 132 -0.49 11.53 6.97
CA ILE A 132 0.24 10.34 7.38
C ILE A 132 1.73 10.65 7.53
N ILE A 133 2.30 10.22 8.65
CA ILE A 133 3.75 10.21 8.88
C ILE A 133 4.19 8.76 8.90
N LEU A 134 5.03 8.37 7.94
CA LEU A 134 5.62 7.05 7.83
C LEU A 134 7.07 7.08 8.31
N PHE A 135 7.38 6.30 9.35
CA PHE A 135 8.74 5.98 9.77
C PHE A 135 9.11 4.61 9.23
N ASP A 136 10.02 4.59 8.25
CA ASP A 136 10.37 3.39 7.53
C ASP A 136 11.58 2.67 8.13
N GLN A 137 11.51 1.35 8.26
CA GLN A 137 12.57 0.50 8.83
C GLN A 137 12.98 0.92 10.24
N ILE A 138 12.00 1.09 11.13
CA ILE A 138 12.20 1.62 12.49
C ILE A 138 13.19 0.82 13.33
N GLU A 139 13.40 -0.47 13.04
CA GLU A 139 14.40 -1.32 13.69
C GLU A 139 15.85 -0.89 13.46
N LYS A 140 16.09 0.00 12.48
CA LYS A 140 17.40 0.54 12.17
C LYS A 140 17.73 1.80 12.97
N ALA A 141 16.74 2.41 13.60
CA ALA A 141 16.93 3.62 14.40
C ALA A 141 17.76 3.33 15.66
N HIS A 142 18.51 4.33 16.11
CA HIS A 142 19.18 4.30 17.40
C HIS A 142 18.16 4.24 18.55
N LEU A 143 18.55 3.65 19.68
CA LEU A 143 17.65 3.47 20.84
C LEU A 143 17.08 4.79 21.39
N GLU A 144 17.88 5.84 21.45
CA GLU A 144 17.46 7.19 21.91
C GLU A 144 16.33 7.82 21.06
N ILE A 145 16.17 7.38 19.80
CA ILE A 145 15.10 7.87 18.93
C ILE A 145 13.73 7.43 19.47
N PHE A 146 13.65 6.25 20.09
CA PHE A 146 12.38 5.73 20.60
C PHE A 146 11.84 6.53 21.79
N ASP A 147 12.71 7.12 22.60
CA ASP A 147 12.30 7.95 23.74
C ASP A 147 11.61 9.22 23.24
N ILE A 148 12.23 9.91 22.28
CA ILE A 148 11.67 11.12 21.66
C ILE A 148 10.40 10.81 20.87
N LEU A 149 10.39 9.71 20.10
CA LEU A 149 9.16 9.29 19.42
C LEU A 149 8.04 9.03 20.42
N SER A 150 8.33 8.34 21.52
CA SER A 150 7.33 8.08 22.57
C SER A 150 6.79 9.38 23.17
N GLU A 151 7.65 10.38 23.38
CA GLU A 151 7.25 11.71 23.84
C GLU A 151 6.33 12.40 22.82
N ILE A 152 6.74 12.47 21.56
CA ILE A 152 5.97 13.09 20.46
C ILE A 152 4.59 12.42 20.32
N LEU A 153 4.54 11.08 20.37
CA LEU A 153 3.30 10.31 20.24
C LEU A 153 2.31 10.55 21.38
N ASN A 154 2.81 10.85 22.60
CA ASN A 154 1.99 11.10 23.78
C ASN A 154 1.57 12.58 23.89
N ASN A 155 2.46 13.51 23.57
CA ASN A 155 2.20 14.96 23.70
C ASN A 155 1.49 15.54 22.49
N VAL A 156 1.57 14.91 21.32
CA VAL A 156 0.90 15.32 20.06
C VAL A 156 1.40 16.65 19.49
N SER A 157 2.21 17.37 20.25
CA SER A 157 2.95 18.53 19.81
C SER A 157 4.39 18.44 20.26
N PHE A 158 5.29 18.94 19.43
CA PHE A 158 6.71 19.06 19.75
C PHE A 158 7.26 20.37 19.21
N ILE A 159 8.42 20.77 19.72
CA ILE A 159 9.11 22.00 19.35
C ILE A 159 10.37 21.64 18.58
N ASP A 160 10.59 22.29 17.45
CA ASP A 160 11.80 22.12 16.64
C ASP A 160 12.93 23.08 17.06
N SER A 161 14.10 22.95 16.43
CA SER A 161 15.26 23.83 16.72
C SER A 161 15.02 25.32 16.37
N ASN A 162 14.00 25.61 15.56
CA ASN A 162 13.60 26.97 15.19
C ASN A 162 12.49 27.52 16.09
N ASN A 163 12.21 26.88 17.23
CA ASN A 163 11.14 27.21 18.17
C ASN A 163 9.72 27.19 17.57
N ARG A 164 9.51 26.40 16.52
CA ARG A 164 8.18 26.19 15.92
C ARG A 164 7.47 25.08 16.67
N ILE A 165 6.19 25.30 16.96
CA ILE A 165 5.34 24.28 17.57
C ILE A 165 4.67 23.51 16.45
N ILE A 166 4.97 22.21 16.36
CA ILE A 166 4.36 21.31 15.38
C ILE A 166 3.29 20.49 16.09
N ASN A 167 2.07 20.49 15.57
CA ASN A 167 0.95 19.71 16.09
C ASN A 167 0.55 18.61 15.10
N ILE A 168 0.51 17.36 15.59
CA ILE A 168 0.25 16.16 14.81
C ILE A 168 -1.04 15.43 15.27
N LYS A 169 -1.99 16.13 15.89
CA LYS A 169 -3.22 15.51 16.44
C LYS A 169 -4.05 14.78 15.40
N ASN A 170 -4.16 15.34 14.21
CA ASN A 170 -4.96 14.76 13.13
C ASN A 170 -4.11 13.95 12.16
N THR A 171 -3.11 13.23 12.68
CA THR A 171 -2.21 12.41 11.88
C THR A 171 -2.40 10.93 12.16
N ILE A 172 -2.16 10.11 11.13
CA ILE A 172 -1.96 8.68 11.28
C ILE A 172 -0.46 8.43 11.19
N ILE A 173 0.10 7.83 12.22
CA ILE A 173 1.53 7.55 12.32
C ILE A 173 1.74 6.07 12.08
N ILE A 174 2.59 5.75 11.12
CA ILE A 174 2.86 4.38 10.71
C ILE A 174 4.36 4.14 10.84
N PHE A 175 4.72 3.12 11.62
CA PHE A 175 6.05 2.56 11.66
C PHE A 175 6.07 1.31 10.79
N THR A 176 7.12 1.09 10.01
CA THR A 176 7.29 -0.19 9.32
C THR A 176 8.56 -0.87 9.78
N SER A 177 8.49 -2.20 9.86
CA SER A 177 9.62 -3.01 10.28
C SER A 177 9.69 -4.33 9.53
N ASN A 178 10.91 -4.76 9.22
CA ASN A 178 11.18 -6.08 8.63
C ASN A 178 11.48 -7.15 9.68
N ILE A 179 11.32 -6.83 10.96
CA ILE A 179 11.50 -7.79 12.06
C ILE A 179 10.62 -9.02 11.84
N GLY A 180 11.16 -10.20 12.17
CA GLY A 180 10.43 -11.45 12.05
C GLY A 180 10.23 -11.92 10.61
N GLU A 181 10.85 -11.28 9.61
CA GLU A 181 10.80 -11.72 8.21
C GLU A 181 11.20 -13.20 8.06
N GLU A 182 12.32 -13.63 8.67
CA GLU A 182 12.74 -15.03 8.63
C GLU A 182 11.67 -15.98 9.20
N PHE A 183 11.06 -15.60 10.32
CA PHE A 183 9.99 -16.36 10.94
C PHE A 183 8.72 -16.39 10.07
N ILE A 184 8.41 -15.31 9.33
CA ILE A 184 7.29 -15.25 8.38
C ILE A 184 7.57 -16.12 7.15
N LEU A 185 8.79 -16.08 6.64
CA LEU A 185 9.19 -16.84 5.46
C LEU A 185 9.23 -18.35 5.72
N GLN A 186 9.74 -18.79 6.88
CA GLN A 186 9.83 -20.20 7.24
C GLN A 186 8.46 -20.83 7.52
N ASN A 187 7.51 -20.06 8.06
CA ASN A 187 6.16 -20.55 8.41
C ASN A 187 5.12 -20.35 7.28
N LYS A 188 5.55 -19.99 6.06
CA LYS A 188 4.69 -19.81 4.86
C LYS A 188 3.73 -20.96 4.56
N LYS A 189 4.01 -22.18 5.05
CA LYS A 189 3.18 -23.38 4.82
C LYS A 189 2.01 -23.54 5.80
N TYR A 190 1.90 -22.72 6.85
CA TYR A 190 0.98 -22.97 7.99
C TYR A 190 0.25 -21.74 8.52
N LEU A 191 -0.39 -20.94 7.65
CA LEU A 191 -1.45 -20.05 8.11
C LEU A 191 -2.82 -20.50 7.60
N PRO A 192 -3.40 -21.59 8.13
CA PRO A 192 -4.84 -21.61 8.31
C PRO A 192 -5.21 -20.53 9.33
N SER A 193 -6.39 -19.94 9.15
CA SER A 193 -6.96 -18.83 9.93
C SER A 193 -6.92 -19.01 11.46
N THR A 194 -6.71 -20.23 11.96
CA THR A 194 -6.72 -20.62 13.38
C THR A 194 -5.34 -20.66 14.08
N THR A 195 -4.20 -20.61 13.36
CA THR A 195 -2.84 -20.58 13.99
C THR A 195 -2.29 -19.18 14.23
N THR A 196 -3.08 -18.16 13.89
CA THR A 196 -2.70 -16.74 13.94
C THR A 196 -2.37 -16.25 15.35
N GLU A 197 -3.05 -16.74 16.40
CA GLU A 197 -2.82 -16.30 17.78
C GLU A 197 -1.43 -16.65 18.32
N ASN A 198 -0.97 -17.89 18.09
CA ASN A 198 0.40 -18.30 18.45
C ASN A 198 1.47 -17.50 17.68
N TYR A 199 1.12 -17.06 16.47
CA TYR A 199 1.98 -16.30 15.60
C TYR A 199 2.14 -14.85 16.05
N TYR A 200 1.02 -14.19 16.39
CA TYR A 200 1.03 -12.86 17.01
C TYR A 200 1.75 -12.87 18.36
N GLY A 201 1.56 -13.91 19.18
CA GLY A 201 2.28 -14.06 20.44
C GLY A 201 3.80 -14.07 20.25
N LYS A 202 4.31 -14.89 19.31
CA LYS A 202 5.75 -14.93 19.00
C LYS A 202 6.28 -13.62 18.41
N LEU A 203 5.56 -13.00 17.48
CA LEU A 203 5.98 -11.70 16.95
C LEU A 203 5.96 -10.60 18.00
N SER A 204 4.99 -10.61 18.91
CA SER A 204 4.95 -9.70 20.04
C SER A 204 6.17 -9.90 20.96
N GLN A 205 6.61 -11.15 21.16
CA GLN A 205 7.85 -11.43 21.90
C GLN A 205 9.08 -10.89 21.18
N ILE A 206 9.20 -11.12 19.86
CA ILE A 206 10.31 -10.59 19.06
C ILE A 206 10.32 -9.06 19.09
N ALA A 207 9.16 -8.42 18.91
CA ALA A 207 9.03 -6.97 18.98
C ALA A 207 9.43 -6.44 20.37
N ALA A 208 9.05 -7.13 21.45
CA ALA A 208 9.44 -6.77 22.82
C ALA A 208 10.93 -6.95 23.13
N LEU A 209 11.67 -7.73 22.34
CA LEU A 209 13.13 -7.85 22.44
C LEU A 209 13.87 -6.72 21.72
N ILE A 210 13.26 -6.15 20.67
CA ILE A 210 13.93 -5.18 19.79
C ILE A 210 13.53 -3.76 20.14
N PHE A 211 12.26 -3.54 20.50
CA PHE A 211 11.74 -2.22 20.79
C PHE A 211 11.56 -1.97 22.28
N PRO A 212 11.87 -0.76 22.78
CA PRO A 212 11.59 -0.38 24.15
C PRO A 212 10.09 -0.48 24.48
N ARG A 213 9.77 -0.90 25.71
CA ARG A 213 8.38 -1.05 26.17
C ARG A 213 7.58 0.25 26.09
N GLN A 214 8.22 1.39 26.38
CA GLN A 214 7.56 2.70 26.33
C GLN A 214 7.04 3.00 24.92
N PHE A 215 7.86 2.74 23.91
CA PHE A 215 7.46 2.86 22.51
C PHE A 215 6.32 1.89 22.17
N LEU A 216 6.45 0.61 22.52
CA LEU A 216 5.39 -0.38 22.23
C LEU A 216 4.05 0.00 22.87
N ASN A 217 4.05 0.56 24.08
CA ASN A 217 2.85 1.01 24.78
C ASN A 217 2.22 2.26 24.17
N SER A 218 2.97 3.03 23.36
CA SER A 218 2.44 4.19 22.63
C SER A 218 1.66 3.79 21.38
N LEU A 219 1.91 2.58 20.85
CA LEU A 219 1.24 2.06 19.66
C LEU A 219 -0.22 1.72 19.96
N ASN A 220 -1.09 1.89 18.96
CA ASN A 220 -2.46 1.43 19.05
C ASN A 220 -2.59 -0.04 18.64
N ASN A 221 -1.91 -0.43 17.55
CA ASN A 221 -1.95 -1.80 17.03
C ASN A 221 -0.61 -2.16 16.37
N ILE A 222 -0.22 -3.42 16.53
CA ILE A 222 0.84 -4.07 15.75
C ILE A 222 0.18 -4.94 14.70
N LEU A 223 0.41 -4.62 13.43
CA LEU A 223 -0.25 -5.26 12.29
C LEU A 223 0.75 -6.06 11.48
N LEU A 224 0.46 -7.34 11.34
CA LEU A 224 1.26 -8.29 10.59
C LEU A 224 0.84 -8.31 9.12
N PHE A 225 1.82 -8.08 8.25
CA PHE A 225 1.70 -8.25 6.81
C PHE A 225 2.13 -9.65 6.42
N GLN A 226 1.27 -10.31 5.68
CA GLN A 226 1.51 -11.67 5.23
C GLN A 226 2.41 -11.68 4.00
N SER A 227 3.11 -12.80 3.81
CA SER A 227 3.80 -13.05 2.56
C SER A 227 2.81 -13.17 1.40
N LEU A 228 3.21 -12.68 0.23
CA LEU A 228 2.39 -12.77 -0.97
C LEU A 228 2.60 -14.13 -1.65
N ASN A 229 1.50 -14.78 -2.02
CA ASN A 229 1.49 -16.06 -2.73
C ASN A 229 1.48 -15.81 -4.26
N LYS A 230 1.55 -16.88 -5.05
CA LYS A 230 1.56 -16.77 -6.53
C LYS A 230 0.32 -16.05 -7.07
N SER A 231 -0.88 -16.28 -6.52
CA SER A 231 -2.10 -15.60 -6.98
C SER A 231 -2.02 -14.08 -6.73
N HIS A 232 -1.46 -13.65 -5.60
CA HIS A 232 -1.21 -12.22 -5.36
C HIS A 232 -0.23 -11.64 -6.39
N TYR A 233 0.83 -12.37 -6.74
CA TYR A 233 1.77 -11.94 -7.79
C TYR A 233 1.08 -11.78 -9.15
N TYR A 234 0.21 -12.70 -9.55
CA TYR A 234 -0.58 -12.56 -10.78
C TYR A 234 -1.40 -11.26 -10.77
N CYS A 235 -2.15 -10.99 -9.70
CA CYS A 235 -2.92 -9.74 -9.59
C CYS A 235 -2.04 -8.49 -9.64
N ILE A 236 -0.82 -8.55 -9.08
CA ILE A 236 0.14 -7.44 -9.16
C ILE A 236 0.61 -7.25 -10.60
N ILE A 237 0.96 -8.33 -11.31
CA ILE A 237 1.38 -8.30 -12.71
C ILE A 237 0.28 -7.67 -13.58
N ASP A 238 -0.95 -8.16 -13.45
CA ASP A 238 -2.10 -7.66 -14.20
C ASP A 238 -2.27 -6.15 -14.02
N ARG A 239 -2.18 -5.68 -12.77
CA ARG A 239 -2.30 -4.25 -12.46
C ARG A 239 -1.15 -3.42 -13.04
N GLU A 240 0.08 -3.89 -12.95
CA GLU A 240 1.23 -3.15 -13.51
C GLU A 240 1.17 -3.12 -15.05
N ILE A 241 0.63 -4.16 -15.69
CA ILE A 241 0.32 -4.18 -17.12
C ILE A 241 -0.78 -3.16 -17.46
N GLU A 242 -1.83 -3.05 -16.65
CA GLU A 242 -2.88 -2.02 -16.84
C GLU A 242 -2.30 -0.60 -16.75
N LEU A 243 -1.45 -0.31 -15.77
CA LEU A 243 -0.78 0.98 -15.64
C LEU A 243 0.16 1.26 -16.82
N LEU A 244 0.87 0.25 -17.31
CA LEU A 244 1.70 0.37 -18.51
C LEU A 244 0.83 0.66 -19.74
N GLN A 245 -0.29 -0.04 -19.88
CA GLN A 245 -1.26 0.15 -20.96
C GLN A 245 -1.85 1.57 -20.93
N GLU A 246 -2.15 2.13 -19.76
CA GLU A 246 -2.62 3.52 -19.64
C GLU A 246 -1.61 4.52 -20.19
N ARG A 247 -0.32 4.37 -19.86
CA ARG A 247 0.75 5.23 -20.41
C ARG A 247 0.91 5.07 -21.92
N LEU A 248 0.71 3.87 -22.44
CA LEU A 248 0.83 3.57 -23.87
C LEU A 248 -0.39 4.05 -24.67
N ARG A 249 -1.56 4.24 -24.05
CA ARG A 249 -2.73 4.83 -24.71
C ARG A 249 -2.47 6.26 -25.19
N GLU A 250 -1.63 7.03 -24.49
CA GLU A 250 -1.22 8.36 -24.96
C GLU A 250 -0.47 8.35 -26.30
N ARG A 251 -0.02 7.16 -26.72
CA ARG A 251 0.68 6.92 -27.99
C ARG A 251 -0.12 6.05 -28.96
N ASP A 252 -1.39 5.78 -28.68
CA ASP A 252 -2.25 4.88 -29.45
C ASP A 252 -1.69 3.46 -29.58
N ILE A 253 -0.98 2.98 -28.54
CA ILE A 253 -0.42 1.63 -28.49
C ILE A 253 -1.25 0.75 -27.56
N GLN A 254 -1.69 -0.41 -28.06
CA GLN A 254 -2.26 -1.49 -27.27
C GLN A 254 -1.20 -2.57 -27.02
N ILE A 255 -1.14 -3.10 -25.81
CA ILE A 255 -0.28 -4.22 -25.45
C ILE A 255 -1.12 -5.42 -25.04
N ASN A 256 -0.61 -6.60 -25.36
CA ASN A 256 -1.12 -7.86 -24.88
C ASN A 256 0.06 -8.75 -24.50
N LEU A 257 0.09 -9.28 -23.29
CA LEU A 257 1.11 -10.25 -22.88
C LEU A 257 0.51 -11.66 -22.98
N THR A 258 1.30 -12.62 -23.46
CA THR A 258 0.89 -14.03 -23.47
C THR A 258 0.97 -14.62 -22.07
N ASP A 259 0.17 -15.66 -21.83
CA ASP A 259 0.19 -16.39 -20.55
C ASP A 259 1.58 -16.96 -20.25
N ALA A 260 2.31 -17.41 -21.30
CA ALA A 260 3.68 -17.91 -21.18
C ALA A 260 4.66 -16.83 -20.68
N LEU A 261 4.56 -15.60 -21.17
CA LEU A 261 5.38 -14.49 -20.69
C LEU A 261 5.02 -14.12 -19.24
N ILE A 262 3.73 -14.08 -18.90
CA ILE A 262 3.28 -13.79 -17.52
C ILE A 262 3.82 -14.86 -16.55
N GLU A 263 3.73 -16.14 -16.92
CA GLU A 263 4.25 -17.24 -16.11
C GLU A 263 5.77 -17.17 -15.97
N HIS A 264 6.48 -16.84 -17.05
CA HIS A 264 7.93 -16.63 -17.00
C HIS A 264 8.31 -15.49 -16.04
N ILE A 265 7.64 -14.34 -16.15
CA ILE A 265 7.82 -13.20 -15.24
C ILE A 265 7.56 -13.63 -13.79
N LEU A 266 6.46 -14.34 -13.54
CA LEU A 266 6.13 -14.82 -12.20
C LEU A 266 7.20 -15.75 -11.65
N ASN A 267 7.66 -16.74 -12.42
CA ASN A 267 8.69 -17.67 -11.96
C ASN A 267 10.03 -16.96 -11.70
N LYS A 268 10.38 -15.97 -12.51
CA LYS A 268 11.60 -15.16 -12.34
C LYS A 268 11.57 -14.33 -11.06
N PHE A 269 10.44 -13.70 -10.73
CA PHE A 269 10.37 -12.74 -9.62
C PHE A 269 9.77 -13.28 -8.32
N TYR A 270 9.01 -14.38 -8.34
CA TYR A 270 8.35 -14.93 -7.14
C TYR A 270 9.35 -15.46 -6.10
N TYR A 271 10.43 -16.10 -6.56
CA TYR A 271 11.44 -16.69 -5.65
C TYR A 271 12.53 -15.70 -5.22
N LEU A 272 12.60 -14.52 -5.82
CA LEU A 272 13.45 -13.44 -5.35
C LEU A 272 12.75 -12.83 -4.12
N GLY A 273 13.33 -12.95 -2.93
CA GLY A 273 12.77 -12.40 -1.68
C GLY A 273 12.39 -10.90 -1.74
N HIS A 274 12.90 -10.17 -2.74
CA HIS A 274 12.58 -8.76 -3.05
C HIS A 274 11.87 -8.58 -4.41
N GLY A 275 11.09 -9.57 -4.83
CA GLY A 275 10.61 -9.71 -6.20
C GLY A 275 9.71 -8.59 -6.71
N ILE A 276 8.86 -8.00 -5.86
CA ILE A 276 7.83 -7.06 -6.33
C ILE A 276 8.39 -5.71 -6.79
N PRO A 277 9.29 -5.02 -6.06
CA PRO A 277 9.95 -3.82 -6.58
C PRO A 277 10.68 -4.07 -7.91
N LEU A 278 11.37 -5.21 -8.04
CA LEU A 278 12.07 -5.60 -9.27
C LEU A 278 11.08 -5.90 -10.40
N LEU A 279 9.98 -6.60 -10.10
CA LEU A 279 8.88 -6.89 -11.02
C LEU A 279 8.26 -5.60 -11.56
N LYS A 280 7.90 -4.66 -10.67
CA LYS A 280 7.34 -3.36 -11.04
C LYS A 280 8.33 -2.61 -11.93
N LYS A 281 9.61 -2.59 -11.60
CA LYS A 281 10.65 -1.95 -12.41
C LYS A 281 10.78 -2.61 -13.79
N TYR A 282 10.76 -3.94 -13.84
CA TYR A 282 10.82 -4.71 -15.06
C TYR A 282 9.66 -4.37 -16.01
N ILE A 283 8.42 -4.36 -15.51
CA ILE A 283 7.24 -4.02 -16.31
C ILE A 283 7.24 -2.55 -16.71
N THR A 284 7.44 -1.63 -15.75
CA THR A 284 7.28 -0.19 -16.01
C THR A 284 8.43 0.43 -16.78
N THR A 285 9.63 -0.16 -16.71
CA THR A 285 10.84 0.41 -17.32
C THR A 285 11.37 -0.48 -18.45
N GLU A 286 11.59 -1.77 -18.21
CA GLU A 286 12.23 -2.64 -19.22
C GLU A 286 11.26 -2.95 -20.37
N LEU A 287 10.04 -3.43 -20.07
CA LEU A 287 9.04 -3.64 -21.12
C LEU A 287 8.66 -2.33 -21.83
N TRP A 288 8.53 -1.23 -21.08
CA TRP A 288 8.24 0.08 -21.66
C TRP A 288 9.33 0.53 -22.66
N LYS A 289 10.62 0.39 -22.30
CA LYS A 289 11.74 0.70 -23.20
C LYS A 289 11.70 -0.16 -24.45
N LEU A 290 11.52 -1.48 -24.30
CA LEU A 290 11.43 -2.41 -25.42
C LEU A 290 10.33 -2.02 -26.42
N ILE A 291 9.18 -1.55 -25.93
CA ILE A 291 8.06 -1.11 -26.78
C ILE A 291 8.39 0.20 -27.51
N ILE A 292 9.10 1.14 -26.87
CA ILE A 292 9.39 2.46 -27.44
C ILE A 292 10.56 2.42 -28.42
N ASP A 293 11.57 1.58 -28.14
CA ASP A 293 12.74 1.43 -29.01
C ASP A 293 12.36 0.83 -30.38
N MET A 294 11.15 0.27 -30.51
CA MET A 294 10.56 -0.13 -31.80
C MET A 294 10.24 1.06 -32.72
N LYS A 295 10.51 2.32 -32.29
CA LYS A 295 10.61 3.60 -33.04
C LYS A 295 9.44 4.02 -33.94
N ILE A 296 8.42 3.19 -34.07
CA ILE A 296 7.31 3.33 -35.00
C ILE A 296 6.10 2.82 -34.22
N LEU A 297 4.89 2.97 -34.75
CA LEU A 297 3.64 2.39 -34.23
C LEU A 297 2.80 3.32 -33.34
N ARG A 298 2.10 4.28 -33.97
CA ARG A 298 0.79 4.72 -33.47
C ARG A 298 -0.29 3.81 -34.08
N ASN A 299 -1.35 3.51 -33.35
CA ASN A 299 -2.43 2.60 -33.76
C ASN A 299 -1.96 1.16 -34.01
N TYR A 300 -1.18 0.58 -33.10
CA TYR A 300 -0.83 -0.84 -33.17
C TYR A 300 -1.15 -1.57 -31.87
N ARG A 301 -1.40 -2.87 -32.03
CA ARG A 301 -1.39 -3.86 -30.96
C ARG A 301 -0.07 -4.61 -31.01
N VAL A 302 0.68 -4.54 -29.91
CA VAL A 302 1.93 -5.28 -29.69
C VAL A 302 1.59 -6.45 -28.77
N THR A 303 1.70 -7.67 -29.28
CA THR A 303 1.64 -8.88 -28.46
C THR A 303 3.06 -9.29 -28.11
N ILE A 304 3.36 -9.39 -26.82
CA ILE A 304 4.69 -9.76 -26.31
C ILE A 304 4.61 -11.18 -25.79
N ASP A 305 5.52 -12.02 -26.29
CA ASP A 305 5.66 -13.42 -25.94
C ASP A 305 7.11 -13.71 -25.52
N ILE A 306 7.36 -14.96 -25.13
CA ILE A 306 8.69 -15.45 -24.82
C ILE A 306 9.02 -16.69 -25.64
N ASP A 307 10.24 -16.75 -26.18
CA ASP A 307 10.70 -17.92 -26.92
C ASP A 307 11.25 -19.03 -26.02
N HIS A 308 11.61 -20.16 -26.62
CA HIS A 308 12.22 -21.29 -25.91
C HIS A 308 13.56 -20.95 -25.24
N ASN A 309 14.24 -19.88 -25.65
CA ASN A 309 15.49 -19.38 -25.08
C ASN A 309 15.26 -18.29 -24.02
N GLN A 310 14.01 -18.06 -23.60
CA GLN A 310 13.63 -17.02 -22.64
C GLN A 310 13.87 -15.58 -23.15
N GLN A 311 13.94 -15.37 -24.46
CA GLN A 311 14.04 -14.06 -25.09
C GLN A 311 12.66 -13.53 -25.50
N HIS A 312 12.50 -12.20 -25.47
CA HIS A 312 11.25 -11.55 -25.85
C HIS A 312 10.98 -11.67 -27.35
N GLN A 313 9.81 -12.19 -27.69
CA GLN A 313 9.27 -12.16 -29.05
C GLN A 313 8.11 -11.17 -29.15
N PHE A 314 8.03 -10.47 -30.27
CA PHE A 314 7.03 -9.43 -30.48
C PHE A 314 6.24 -9.72 -31.75
N GLN A 315 4.91 -9.73 -31.63
CA GLN A 315 3.99 -9.76 -32.75
C GLN A 315 3.25 -8.43 -32.84
N ILE A 316 3.37 -7.74 -33.97
CA ILE A 316 2.82 -6.40 -34.18
C ILE A 316 1.65 -6.48 -35.16
N GLN A 317 0.49 -5.93 -34.77
CA GLN A 317 -0.72 -5.88 -35.60
C GLN A 317 -1.22 -4.44 -35.68
N GLN A 318 -1.46 -3.93 -36.89
CA GLN A 318 -2.02 -2.59 -37.08
C GLN A 318 -3.51 -2.58 -36.67
N LEU A 319 -3.90 -1.60 -35.86
CA LEU A 319 -5.29 -1.35 -35.52
C LEU A 319 -5.94 -0.59 -36.69
N SER A 320 -6.84 -1.24 -37.42
CA SER A 320 -7.60 -0.62 -38.51
C SER A 320 -8.44 0.56 -37.98
N SER A 321 -8.39 1.71 -38.66
CA SER A 321 -9.02 2.99 -38.30
C SER A 321 -10.56 3.04 -38.41
N THR A 322 -11.25 1.93 -38.16
CA THR A 322 -12.71 1.82 -38.29
C THR A 322 -13.33 1.09 -37.11
N PHE A 323 -13.42 1.75 -35.95
CA PHE A 323 -14.45 1.42 -34.95
C PHE A 323 -14.87 2.67 -34.16
N HIS A 324 -15.61 3.55 -34.83
CA HIS A 324 -16.52 4.47 -34.15
C HIS A 324 -17.75 3.67 -33.71
N SER A 325 -18.06 3.72 -32.41
CA SER A 325 -19.34 3.39 -31.77
C SER A 325 -20.13 2.19 -32.31
N SER A 326 -19.91 0.98 -31.76
CA SER A 326 -20.97 0.00 -31.41
C SER A 326 -20.39 -1.39 -31.20
N ARG A 327 -20.07 -1.74 -29.94
CA ARG A 327 -20.12 -3.11 -29.37
C ARG A 327 -19.61 -3.12 -27.92
N ILE A 328 -20.30 -2.37 -27.06
CA ILE A 328 -20.22 -2.56 -25.60
C ILE A 328 -21.40 -3.41 -25.07
N HIS A 329 -22.43 -3.69 -25.86
CA HIS A 329 -23.53 -4.57 -25.43
C HIS A 329 -23.74 -5.74 -26.38
N LYS A 330 -23.15 -6.90 -26.07
CA LYS A 330 -23.71 -8.25 -26.30
C LYS A 330 -22.73 -9.32 -25.81
N ARG A 331 -22.61 -9.43 -24.49
CA ARG A 331 -22.18 -10.66 -23.78
C ARG A 331 -22.79 -10.71 -22.37
N LEU A 332 -24.07 -10.39 -22.32
CA LEU A 332 -25.01 -10.68 -21.23
C LEU A 332 -26.29 -11.11 -21.97
N ASN A 333 -26.89 -12.22 -21.55
CA ASN A 333 -28.03 -12.91 -22.18
C ASN A 333 -27.68 -13.87 -23.31
N GLN A 334 -27.12 -15.01 -22.93
CA GLN A 334 -27.49 -16.33 -23.45
C GLN A 334 -26.81 -17.39 -22.58
N ARG A 335 -27.50 -17.82 -21.53
CA ARG A 335 -27.40 -19.12 -20.83
C ARG A 335 -28.34 -19.11 -19.62
N SER A 336 -29.62 -19.22 -19.91
CA SER A 336 -30.61 -19.84 -19.02
C SER A 336 -31.32 -20.89 -19.86
N THR A 337 -31.74 -21.98 -19.21
CA THR A 337 -32.28 -23.26 -19.71
C THR A 337 -31.25 -24.38 -19.95
N LEU A 338 -31.01 -25.20 -18.93
CA LEU A 338 -31.56 -26.58 -18.85
C LEU A 338 -31.10 -27.30 -17.57
N LYS A 339 -32.10 -27.60 -16.74
CA LYS A 339 -32.36 -28.78 -15.90
C LYS A 339 -31.33 -29.27 -14.86
N THR A 340 -31.78 -29.11 -13.61
CA THR A 340 -31.71 -30.01 -12.45
C THR A 340 -31.45 -31.49 -12.77
N ASP A 341 -30.49 -32.08 -12.06
CA ASP A 341 -30.73 -33.22 -11.15
C ASP A 341 -29.57 -33.37 -10.14
N ASN A 342 -29.94 -33.82 -8.93
CA ASN A 342 -29.14 -33.91 -7.71
C ASN A 342 -27.95 -34.88 -7.80
N ILE A 343 -26.89 -34.63 -7.00
CA ILE A 343 -26.31 -35.55 -5.99
C ILE A 343 -25.26 -34.79 -5.15
N PHE A 344 -25.28 -35.06 -3.85
CA PHE A 344 -24.50 -34.48 -2.74
C PHE A 344 -23.01 -34.89 -2.69
N ASN A 345 -22.26 -34.12 -1.89
CA ASN A 345 -20.92 -34.33 -1.30
C ASN A 345 -19.70 -33.98 -2.18
N ASP A 346 -18.93 -32.94 -1.82
CA ASP A 346 -17.87 -32.99 -0.81
C ASP A 346 -17.24 -31.60 -0.59
N ASN A 347 -16.66 -31.42 0.60
CA ASN A 347 -16.12 -30.19 1.17
C ASN A 347 -14.89 -29.64 0.43
N ASP A 348 -14.82 -28.32 0.22
CA ASP A 348 -13.59 -27.52 0.05
C ASP A 348 -13.94 -26.02 0.17
N ASP A 349 -13.88 -25.50 1.40
CA ASP A 349 -14.04 -24.07 1.70
C ASP A 349 -12.68 -23.37 1.73
N ASP A 350 -12.12 -23.10 0.55
CA ASP A 350 -11.08 -22.09 0.32
C ASP A 350 -11.62 -21.05 -0.67
N LYS A 351 -12.30 -20.03 -0.14
CA LYS A 351 -12.72 -18.85 -0.91
C LYS A 351 -12.32 -17.57 -0.18
N ASP A 352 -11.05 -17.20 -0.32
CA ASP A 352 -10.65 -15.81 -0.23
C ASP A 352 -11.20 -15.06 -1.47
N PHE A 353 -12.37 -14.46 -1.28
CA PHE A 353 -13.04 -13.66 -2.31
C PHE A 353 -12.22 -12.41 -2.63
N CYS A 354 -11.65 -12.37 -3.83
CA CYS A 354 -11.46 -11.10 -4.53
C CYS A 354 -12.84 -10.44 -4.69
N GLY A 355 -12.98 -9.20 -4.19
CA GLY A 355 -14.22 -8.44 -4.28
C GLY A 355 -14.72 -8.27 -5.74
N PRO A 356 -16.01 -7.99 -5.95
CA PRO A 356 -16.64 -8.09 -7.26
C PRO A 356 -16.35 -6.84 -8.11
N SER A 357 -15.12 -6.63 -8.53
CA SER A 357 -14.81 -5.68 -9.62
C SER A 357 -13.46 -5.94 -10.30
N SER A 358 -13.18 -7.18 -10.69
CA SER A 358 -12.37 -7.52 -11.87
C SER A 358 -12.55 -9.01 -12.13
N LYS A 359 -12.84 -9.39 -13.38
CA LYS A 359 -13.12 -10.78 -13.75
C LYS A 359 -11.83 -11.60 -13.72
N CYS A 360 -11.46 -12.15 -12.57
CA CYS A 360 -10.65 -13.37 -12.53
C CYS A 360 -11.51 -14.55 -12.98
N LYS A 361 -11.51 -14.84 -14.28
CA LYS A 361 -12.04 -16.09 -14.85
C LYS A 361 -11.13 -16.57 -15.97
N ARG A 362 -10.40 -17.68 -15.69
CA ARG A 362 -10.06 -18.78 -16.62
C ARG A 362 -9.44 -19.89 -15.76
N LYS A 363 -10.23 -20.91 -15.39
CA LYS A 363 -10.37 -22.25 -16.02
C LYS A 363 -9.01 -22.97 -16.20
N ARG A 364 -8.83 -23.94 -15.29
CA ARG A 364 -8.00 -25.16 -15.27
C ARG A 364 -6.82 -25.22 -16.23
#